data_AF-R8BRF7-F1
#
_entry.id   AF-R8BRF7-F1
#
_cell.length_a   1.000
_cell.length_b   1.000
_cell.length_c   1.000
_cell.angle_alpha   90.00
_cell.angle_beta   90.00
_cell.angle_gamma   90.00
#
_symmetry.space_group_name_H-M   'P 1'
#
loop_
_entity.id
_entity.type
_entity.pdbx_description
1 polymer ?
#
loop_
_entity_poly.entity_id
_entity_poly.type
_entity_poly.pdbx_seq_one_letter_code
_entity_poly.pdbx_strand_id
1 'polypeptide(L)'
;MDVVIFFEASGKWPDNLAAIQRTKVAILLKIGSLLEESKPGVTTHIGLEDAKRDIENLAFLDVIYDSSAAFRLRIHSDLEETLLERRTKDKTLEQHVRTEGAQLLATVKRLYTHLPLHTQVITTFCNRFSALSPTIRLLKQWFNSHKLGSHFLEEFVELVALHIFLEPYPWQAPSSAMAGFLRALSFLSRWDWRVEPLIVDSSESLSAVDRNAIETRLEAWRKIDPNMNRTTLFVATSHDTSGTTFTFNNGDPSPSKVVATRMTTLARSACKLVKDAGLELDLRSLFQPSLREYDVLIYLDTKLVKGIVRGDDGTKSSQFKNLDARTSQTPLPLAHHPITAFLKELNQLYAGPLVFFHGAPDDHIIAAIWNPQIQRRSFRVNLPCSFKPVATKKGINSDDSENENDLVEVNREAILAEIARLGGDVVEKIEIRSVAK
;
A
#
# COMPACT_ATOMS: atom_id res chain seq x y z
N MET A 1 -7.63 14.59 2.43
CA MET A 1 -6.19 14.88 2.58
C MET A 1 -5.80 14.65 4.03
N ASP A 2 -4.70 13.97 4.30
CA ASP A 2 -4.25 13.72 5.68
C ASP A 2 -3.47 14.92 6.25
N VAL A 3 -3.74 15.26 7.51
CA VAL A 3 -3.13 16.37 8.24
C VAL A 3 -2.72 15.90 9.63
N VAL A 4 -1.48 16.19 10.01
CA VAL A 4 -0.96 15.94 11.35
C VAL A 4 -1.00 17.24 12.17
N ILE A 5 -1.49 17.14 13.40
CA ILE A 5 -1.55 18.22 14.38
C ILE A 5 -0.52 17.96 15.48
N PHE A 6 0.28 18.99 15.76
CA PHE A 6 1.22 19.04 16.87
C PHE A 6 0.73 20.06 17.90
N PHE A 7 0.75 19.68 19.17
CA PHE A 7 0.48 20.58 20.28
C PHE A 7 1.79 21.09 20.89
N GLU A 8 1.70 22.15 21.69
CA GLU A 8 2.79 22.56 22.56
C GLU A 8 3.16 21.45 23.56
N ALA A 9 4.41 21.48 24.03
CA ALA A 9 4.87 20.54 25.03
C ALA A 9 4.05 20.66 26.32
N SER A 10 3.51 19.53 26.79
CA SER A 10 2.68 19.48 27.99
C SER A 10 3.01 18.26 28.84
N GLY A 11 3.21 18.45 30.14
CA GLY A 11 3.41 17.36 31.09
C GLY A 11 2.12 16.65 31.51
N LYS A 12 0.95 17.04 30.96
CA LYS A 12 -0.36 16.48 31.32
C LYS A 12 -0.76 15.27 30.49
N TRP A 13 0.06 14.86 29.51
CA TRP A 13 -0.19 13.63 28.77
C TRP A 13 -0.12 12.42 29.71
N PRO A 14 -1.04 11.45 29.60
CA PRO A 14 -0.99 10.24 30.43
C PRO A 14 0.28 9.41 30.14
N ASP A 15 0.87 8.79 31.18
CA ASP A 15 2.04 7.90 31.03
C ASP A 15 1.67 6.46 30.57
N ASN A 16 0.58 6.32 29.81
CA ASN A 16 0.10 5.05 29.28
C ASN A 16 -0.38 5.25 27.85
N LEU A 17 0.15 4.45 26.91
CA LEU A 17 -0.19 4.50 25.48
C LEU A 17 -1.70 4.47 25.23
N ALA A 18 -2.42 3.55 25.86
CA ALA A 18 -3.86 3.41 25.65
C ALA A 18 -4.67 4.60 26.21
N ALA A 19 -4.15 5.25 27.25
CA ALA A 19 -4.75 6.48 27.78
C ALA A 19 -4.43 7.67 26.87
N ILE A 20 -3.21 7.76 26.32
CA ILE A 20 -2.84 8.78 25.32
C ILE A 20 -3.80 8.72 24.12
N GLN A 21 -4.09 7.55 23.57
CA GLN A 21 -5.01 7.44 22.43
C GLN A 21 -6.42 7.94 22.77
N ARG A 22 -6.95 7.60 23.96
CA ARG A 22 -8.25 8.10 24.42
C ARG A 22 -8.24 9.61 24.65
N THR A 23 -7.13 10.17 25.15
CA THR A 23 -6.95 11.62 25.26
C THR A 23 -6.95 12.28 23.88
N LYS A 24 -6.27 11.70 22.87
CA LYS A 24 -6.34 12.20 21.49
C LYS A 24 -7.78 12.21 20.96
N VAL A 25 -8.54 11.13 21.17
CA VAL A 25 -9.97 11.06 20.78
C VAL A 25 -10.77 12.18 21.45
N ALA A 26 -10.58 12.41 22.75
CA ALA A 26 -11.26 13.48 23.48
C ALA A 26 -10.92 14.88 22.95
N ILE A 27 -9.65 15.11 22.58
CA ILE A 27 -9.22 16.36 21.96
C ILE A 27 -9.85 16.53 20.57
N LEU A 28 -9.85 15.49 19.74
CA LEU A 28 -10.50 15.50 18.42
C LEU A 28 -12.00 15.78 18.51
N LEU A 29 -12.71 15.19 19.48
CA LEU A 29 -14.11 15.49 19.79
C LEU A 29 -14.33 16.98 20.12
N LYS A 30 -13.43 17.56 20.91
CA LYS A 30 -13.54 18.97 21.27
C LYS A 30 -13.21 19.90 20.11
N ILE A 31 -12.23 19.55 19.28
CA ILE A 31 -11.91 20.28 18.04
C ILE A 31 -13.11 20.25 17.09
N GLY A 32 -13.70 19.07 16.87
CA GLY A 32 -14.87 18.90 16.01
C GLY A 32 -16.04 19.79 16.44
N SER A 33 -16.44 19.69 17.71
CA SER A 33 -17.56 20.49 18.24
C SER A 33 -17.32 22.00 18.15
N LEU A 34 -16.12 22.48 18.51
CA LEU A 34 -15.78 23.91 18.39
C LEU A 34 -15.72 24.39 16.93
N LEU A 35 -15.31 23.54 15.99
CA LEU A 35 -15.23 23.90 14.59
C LEU A 35 -16.62 24.06 13.96
N GLU A 36 -17.55 23.16 14.30
CA GLU A 36 -18.95 23.25 13.88
C GLU A 36 -19.67 24.45 14.51
N GLU A 37 -19.39 24.75 15.79
CA GLU A 37 -19.94 25.93 16.48
C GLU A 37 -19.43 27.25 15.87
N SER A 38 -18.15 27.30 15.49
CA SER A 38 -17.50 28.54 15.05
C SER A 38 -17.70 28.86 13.58
N LYS A 39 -17.84 27.85 12.71
CA LYS A 39 -17.92 28.04 11.26
C LYS A 39 -19.10 27.31 10.65
N PRO A 40 -20.14 28.04 10.18
CA PRO A 40 -21.22 27.43 9.41
C PRO A 40 -20.68 26.88 8.08
N GLY A 41 -21.21 25.75 7.63
CA GLY A 41 -20.78 25.07 6.40
C GLY A 41 -19.52 24.20 6.54
N VAL A 42 -19.17 23.85 7.77
CA VAL A 42 -18.20 22.80 8.09
C VAL A 42 -18.92 21.72 8.87
N THR A 43 -18.75 20.47 8.44
CA THR A 43 -19.20 19.30 9.19
C THR A 43 -18.00 18.47 9.60
N THR A 44 -18.09 17.85 10.77
CA THR A 44 -17.03 17.02 11.30
C THR A 44 -17.53 15.64 11.67
N HIS A 45 -16.71 14.63 11.40
CA HIS A 45 -17.02 13.24 11.74
C HIS A 45 -15.79 12.59 12.35
N ILE A 46 -15.99 11.87 13.45
CA ILE A 46 -14.94 11.03 14.02
C ILE A 46 -15.03 9.67 13.35
N GLY A 47 -13.96 9.32 12.65
CA GLY A 47 -13.78 7.98 12.12
C GLY A 47 -12.89 7.15 13.03
N LEU A 48 -13.18 5.85 13.08
CA LEU A 48 -12.35 4.87 13.75
C LEU A 48 -11.27 4.37 12.78
N GLU A 49 -10.06 4.23 13.28
CA GLU A 49 -9.00 3.50 12.57
C GLU A 49 -9.22 1.99 12.71
N ASP A 50 -8.65 1.20 11.80
CA ASP A 50 -8.62 -0.26 11.90
C ASP A 50 -7.58 -0.74 12.93
N ALA A 51 -7.64 -0.17 14.13
CA ALA A 51 -6.75 -0.46 15.24
C ALA A 51 -7.01 -1.88 15.76
N LYS A 52 -5.96 -2.71 15.80
CA LYS A 52 -6.05 -4.07 16.36
C LYS A 52 -5.88 -4.06 17.88
N ARG A 53 -5.26 -3.01 18.42
CA ARG A 53 -4.96 -2.85 19.85
C ARG A 53 -5.29 -1.45 20.31
N ASP A 54 -5.47 -1.29 21.61
CA ASP A 54 -5.81 -0.02 22.25
C ASP A 54 -4.64 0.97 22.34
N ILE A 55 -3.42 0.51 22.06
CA ILE A 55 -2.19 1.31 22.00
C ILE A 55 -1.92 1.92 20.62
N GLU A 56 -2.64 1.47 19.59
CA GLU A 56 -2.57 2.01 18.22
C GLU A 56 -3.41 3.28 18.10
N ASN A 57 -3.18 4.10 17.07
CA ASN A 57 -4.03 5.26 16.81
C ASN A 57 -5.48 4.80 16.62
N LEU A 58 -6.40 5.27 17.48
CA LEU A 58 -7.77 4.75 17.53
C LEU A 58 -8.74 5.47 16.60
N ALA A 59 -8.49 6.75 16.34
CA ALA A 59 -9.43 7.58 15.62
C ALA A 59 -8.73 8.71 14.86
N PHE A 60 -9.49 9.31 13.96
CA PHE A 60 -9.18 10.55 13.25
C PHE A 60 -10.43 11.42 13.21
N LEU A 61 -10.23 12.71 12.91
CA LEU A 61 -11.32 13.65 12.67
C LEU A 61 -11.35 14.03 11.19
N ASP A 62 -12.42 13.64 10.49
CA ASP A 62 -12.70 14.12 9.14
C ASP A 62 -13.43 15.47 9.26
N VAL A 63 -12.87 16.49 8.59
CA VAL A 63 -13.41 17.84 8.48
C VAL A 63 -13.80 18.05 7.02
N ILE A 64 -15.08 18.26 6.76
CA ILE A 64 -15.64 18.39 5.42
C ILE A 64 -16.17 19.81 5.26
N TYR A 65 -15.69 20.49 4.22
CA TYR A 65 -16.17 21.80 3.81
C TYR A 65 -17.25 21.65 2.73
N ASP A 66 -18.25 22.54 2.75
CA ASP A 66 -19.25 22.65 1.68
C ASP A 66 -18.63 22.86 0.28
N SER A 67 -17.40 23.40 0.24
CA SER A 67 -16.61 23.57 -0.99
C SER A 67 -16.01 22.27 -1.54
N SER A 68 -16.44 21.09 -1.05
CA SER A 68 -15.98 19.73 -1.38
C SER A 68 -14.56 19.37 -0.95
N ALA A 69 -13.87 20.25 -0.21
CA ALA A 69 -12.58 19.92 0.38
C ALA A 69 -12.77 19.15 1.68
N ALA A 70 -11.95 18.10 1.88
CA ALA A 70 -12.03 17.29 3.07
C ALA A 70 -10.65 16.91 3.61
N PHE A 71 -10.49 17.04 4.92
CA PHE A 71 -9.24 16.86 5.64
C PHE A 71 -9.42 15.83 6.75
N ARG A 72 -8.45 14.94 6.89
CA ARG A 72 -8.38 13.94 7.95
C ARG A 72 -7.30 14.32 8.94
N LEU A 73 -7.70 14.71 10.13
CA LEU A 73 -6.83 15.23 11.17
C LEU A 73 -6.43 14.11 12.12
N ARG A 74 -5.13 14.01 12.41
CA ARG A 74 -4.55 13.12 13.42
C ARG A 74 -3.66 13.91 14.36
N ILE A 75 -3.60 13.48 15.62
CA ILE A 75 -2.82 14.14 16.66
C ILE A 75 -1.54 13.37 16.92
N HIS A 76 -0.41 14.07 16.84
CA HIS A 76 0.89 13.59 17.30
C HIS A 76 1.05 13.81 18.82
N SER A 77 1.78 12.92 19.49
CA SER A 77 2.21 13.09 20.88
C SER A 77 3.65 12.60 21.04
N ASP A 78 4.55 13.48 21.48
CA ASP A 78 5.98 13.13 21.70
C ASP A 78 6.14 11.99 22.73
N LEU A 79 5.25 11.95 23.73
CA LEU A 79 5.27 10.92 24.78
C LEU A 79 4.97 9.52 24.21
N GLU A 80 4.14 9.43 23.17
CA GLU A 80 3.82 8.16 22.52
C GLU A 80 5.07 7.50 21.91
N GLU A 81 5.88 8.29 21.19
CA GLU A 81 7.12 7.81 20.58
C GLU A 81 8.10 7.31 21.65
N THR A 82 8.34 8.11 22.69
CA THR A 82 9.26 7.75 23.78
C THR A 82 8.83 6.49 24.54
N LEU A 83 7.52 6.30 24.76
CA LEU A 83 6.97 5.10 25.39
C LEU A 83 7.13 3.86 24.52
N LEU A 84 6.91 3.98 23.20
CA LEU A 84 7.12 2.88 22.25
C LEU A 84 8.62 2.52 22.12
N GLU A 85 9.52 3.50 22.17
CA GLU A 85 10.96 3.26 22.22
C GLU A 85 11.37 2.52 23.50
N ARG A 86 10.85 2.94 24.66
CA ARG A 86 11.10 2.25 25.94
C ARG A 86 10.63 0.81 25.87
N ARG A 87 9.42 0.56 25.37
CA ARG A 87 8.83 -0.78 25.19
C ARG A 87 9.69 -1.67 24.28
N THR A 88 10.26 -1.10 23.22
CA THR A 88 11.12 -1.84 22.29
C THR A 88 12.46 -2.24 22.94
N LYS A 89 13.01 -1.39 23.81
CA LYS A 89 14.31 -1.59 24.47
C LYS A 89 14.23 -2.42 25.76
N ASP A 90 13.04 -2.52 26.37
CA ASP A 90 12.84 -3.20 27.65
C ASP A 90 13.03 -4.72 27.53
N LYS A 91 14.14 -5.24 28.06
CA LYS A 91 14.49 -6.67 28.00
C LYS A 91 13.66 -7.56 28.94
N THR A 92 12.86 -6.98 29.83
CA THR A 92 11.95 -7.74 30.70
C THR A 92 10.71 -8.21 29.95
N LEU A 93 10.36 -7.51 28.86
CA LEU A 93 9.24 -7.88 28.00
C LEU A 93 9.59 -9.04 27.07
N GLU A 94 8.58 -9.85 26.78
CA GLU A 94 8.72 -10.93 25.82
C GLU A 94 9.10 -10.42 24.42
N GLN A 95 9.81 -11.27 23.66
CA GLN A 95 10.28 -10.92 22.31
C GLN A 95 9.15 -10.47 21.37
N HIS A 96 7.98 -11.10 21.45
CA HIS A 96 6.85 -10.78 20.60
C HIS A 96 6.30 -9.37 20.88
N VAL A 97 6.20 -8.98 22.16
CA VAL A 97 5.80 -7.63 22.60
C VAL A 97 6.79 -6.57 22.15
N ARG A 98 8.09 -6.85 22.21
CA ARG A 98 9.13 -5.93 21.71
C ARG A 98 9.07 -5.76 20.20
N THR A 99 8.83 -6.85 19.48
CA THR A 99 8.70 -6.84 18.02
C THR A 99 7.49 -6.03 17.59
N GLU A 100 6.36 -6.21 18.28
CA GLU A 100 5.15 -5.40 18.09
C GLU A 100 5.42 -3.92 18.40
N GLY A 101 6.07 -3.62 19.53
CA GLY A 101 6.47 -2.25 19.88
C GLY A 101 7.32 -1.58 18.79
N ALA A 102 8.25 -2.31 18.19
CA ALA A 102 9.08 -1.82 17.08
C ALA A 102 8.26 -1.54 15.81
N GLN A 103 7.29 -2.40 15.47
CA GLN A 103 6.39 -2.20 14.31
C GLN A 103 5.51 -0.95 14.48
N LEU A 104 4.94 -0.78 15.68
CA LEU A 104 4.13 0.39 16.02
C LEU A 104 4.98 1.66 16.00
N LEU A 105 6.17 1.64 16.60
CA LEU A 105 7.11 2.75 16.56
C LEU A 105 7.46 3.16 15.13
N ALA A 106 7.73 2.19 14.24
CA ALA A 106 8.01 2.47 12.84
C ALA A 106 6.81 3.12 12.13
N THR A 107 5.59 2.67 12.43
CA THR A 107 4.34 3.24 11.87
C THR A 107 4.13 4.68 12.35
N VAL A 108 4.32 4.94 13.65
CA VAL A 108 4.23 6.28 14.27
C VAL A 108 5.27 7.22 13.66
N LYS A 109 6.55 6.82 13.60
CA LYS A 109 7.63 7.61 12.97
C LYS A 109 7.35 7.89 11.50
N ARG A 110 6.84 6.91 10.76
CA ARG A 110 6.43 7.11 9.37
C ARG A 110 5.37 8.21 9.27
N LEU A 111 4.26 8.06 9.99
CA LEU A 111 3.10 8.96 9.89
C LEU A 111 3.40 10.38 10.36
N TYR A 112 4.09 10.52 11.50
CA TYR A 112 4.22 11.81 12.17
C TYR A 112 5.55 12.52 11.93
N THR A 113 6.60 11.79 11.55
CA THR A 113 7.93 12.37 11.31
C THR A 113 8.28 12.35 9.82
N HIS A 114 8.24 11.18 9.19
CA HIS A 114 8.76 11.02 7.83
C HIS A 114 7.81 11.53 6.74
N LEU A 115 6.49 11.30 6.83
CA LEU A 115 5.54 11.77 5.82
C LEU A 115 5.44 13.31 5.74
N PRO A 116 5.41 14.07 6.85
CA PRO A 116 5.47 15.53 6.78
C PRO A 116 6.76 16.03 6.12
N LEU A 117 7.92 15.47 6.49
CA LEU A 117 9.21 15.82 5.87
C LEU A 117 9.24 15.46 4.38
N HIS A 118 8.76 14.27 4.02
CA HIS A 118 8.66 13.83 2.62
C HIS A 118 7.81 14.79 1.79
N THR A 119 6.66 15.22 2.32
CA THR A 119 5.78 16.19 1.67
C THR A 119 6.49 17.53 1.42
N GLN A 120 7.25 18.03 2.41
CA GLN A 120 8.03 19.25 2.27
C GLN A 120 9.13 19.11 1.21
N VAL A 121 9.86 17.99 1.22
CA VAL A 121 10.91 17.68 0.23
C VAL A 121 10.32 17.64 -1.18
N ILE A 122 9.28 16.83 -1.41
CA ILE A 122 8.66 16.69 -2.74
C ILE A 122 8.08 18.02 -3.23
N THR A 123 7.43 18.79 -2.35
CA THR A 123 6.91 20.12 -2.71
C THR A 123 8.04 21.06 -3.13
N THR A 124 9.13 21.10 -2.36
CA THR A 124 10.31 21.92 -2.66
C THR A 124 10.90 21.56 -4.02
N PHE A 125 11.06 20.26 -4.30
CA PHE A 125 11.62 19.80 -5.56
C PHE A 125 10.66 19.90 -6.74
N CYS A 126 9.35 19.86 -6.53
CA CYS A 126 8.37 20.16 -7.59
C CYS A 126 8.41 21.64 -7.98
N ASN A 127 8.70 22.55 -7.05
CA ASN A 127 8.92 23.97 -7.34
C ASN A 127 10.26 24.20 -8.08
N ARG A 128 11.30 23.43 -7.75
CA ARG A 128 12.61 23.49 -8.43
C ARG A 128 12.58 22.85 -9.83
N PHE A 129 11.90 21.73 -9.98
CA PHE A 129 11.81 20.95 -11.20
C PHE A 129 10.36 20.87 -11.69
N SER A 130 9.99 21.76 -12.61
CA SER A 130 8.62 21.84 -13.15
C SER A 130 8.11 20.54 -13.79
N ALA A 131 9.02 19.72 -14.33
CA ALA A 131 8.70 18.42 -14.92
C ALA A 131 8.56 17.28 -13.90
N LEU A 132 8.90 17.48 -12.62
CA LEU A 132 8.86 16.42 -11.61
C LEU A 132 7.43 15.98 -11.29
N SER A 133 6.54 16.92 -10.95
CA SER A 133 5.13 16.61 -10.65
C SER A 133 4.43 15.82 -11.78
N PRO A 134 4.47 16.24 -13.06
CA PRO A 134 3.89 15.45 -14.13
C PRO A 134 4.62 14.11 -14.38
N THR A 135 5.92 14.01 -14.11
CA THR A 135 6.65 12.72 -14.15
C THR A 135 6.14 11.75 -13.09
N ILE A 136 5.99 12.22 -11.84
CA ILE A 136 5.44 11.42 -10.73
C ILE A 136 4.04 10.91 -11.11
N ARG A 137 3.19 11.78 -11.65
CA ARG A 137 1.82 11.40 -12.07
C ARG A 137 1.83 10.33 -13.16
N LEU A 138 2.71 10.45 -14.16
CA LEU A 138 2.86 9.42 -15.20
C LEU A 138 3.36 8.10 -14.61
N LEU A 139 4.31 8.16 -13.68
CA LEU A 139 4.86 6.96 -13.06
C LEU A 139 3.81 6.27 -12.18
N LYS A 140 3.08 7.00 -11.32
CA LYS A 140 1.95 6.46 -10.55
C LYS A 140 0.88 5.87 -11.47
N GLN A 141 0.54 6.57 -12.56
CA GLN A 141 -0.41 6.05 -13.56
C GLN A 141 0.10 4.76 -14.19
N TRP A 142 1.39 4.64 -14.49
CA TRP A 142 1.97 3.42 -15.04
C TRP A 142 1.92 2.25 -14.04
N PHE A 143 2.32 2.46 -12.78
CA PHE A 143 2.20 1.46 -11.72
C PHE A 143 0.75 1.00 -11.56
N ASN A 144 -0.20 1.94 -11.54
CA ASN A 144 -1.62 1.65 -11.45
C ASN A 144 -2.12 0.87 -12.67
N SER A 145 -1.73 1.28 -13.88
CA SER A 145 -2.17 0.62 -15.10
C SER A 145 -1.69 -0.84 -15.17
N HIS A 146 -0.53 -1.14 -14.59
CA HIS A 146 0.03 -2.49 -14.46
C HIS A 146 -0.37 -3.23 -13.17
N LYS A 147 -1.38 -2.73 -12.45
CA LYS A 147 -1.91 -3.33 -11.20
C LYS A 147 -0.85 -3.51 -10.10
N LEU A 148 0.13 -2.62 -10.06
CA LEU A 148 1.18 -2.60 -9.02
C LEU A 148 0.82 -1.64 -7.88
N GLY A 149 -0.11 -0.70 -8.09
CA GLY A 149 -0.45 0.36 -7.14
C GLY A 149 -0.75 -0.13 -5.72
N SER A 150 -1.45 -1.26 -5.57
CA SER A 150 -1.78 -1.84 -4.26
C SER A 150 -0.58 -2.36 -3.45
N HIS A 151 0.59 -2.55 -4.07
CA HIS A 151 1.78 -3.14 -3.44
C HIS A 151 2.92 -2.16 -3.20
N PHE A 152 2.85 -0.97 -3.81
CA PHE A 152 3.88 0.04 -3.67
C PHE A 152 3.30 1.25 -2.96
N LEU A 153 4.02 1.76 -1.98
CA LEU A 153 3.68 3.04 -1.38
C LEU A 153 3.83 4.15 -2.41
N GLU A 154 2.95 5.15 -2.37
CA GLU A 154 3.04 6.29 -3.29
C GLU A 154 4.34 7.05 -3.11
N GLU A 155 4.84 7.16 -1.88
CA GLU A 155 6.10 7.84 -1.57
C GLU A 155 7.30 7.13 -2.22
N PHE A 156 7.27 5.79 -2.33
CA PHE A 156 8.31 5.05 -3.05
C PHE A 156 8.37 5.48 -4.52
N VAL A 157 7.21 5.56 -5.18
CA VAL A 157 7.12 5.96 -6.59
C VAL A 157 7.62 7.40 -6.78
N GLU A 158 7.31 8.29 -5.82
CA GLU A 158 7.81 9.66 -5.80
C GLU A 158 9.32 9.74 -5.63
N LEU A 159 9.90 8.93 -4.73
CA LEU A 159 11.35 8.86 -4.52
C LEU A 159 12.10 8.31 -5.73
N VAL A 160 11.53 7.31 -6.44
CA VAL A 160 12.09 6.84 -7.72
C VAL A 160 12.09 7.97 -8.74
N ALA A 161 11.00 8.72 -8.87
CA ALA A 161 10.96 9.86 -9.78
C ALA A 161 11.98 10.93 -9.37
N LEU A 162 12.03 11.30 -8.09
CA LEU A 162 12.95 12.31 -7.57
C LEU A 162 14.42 11.94 -7.81
N HIS A 163 14.80 10.67 -7.63
CA HIS A 163 16.15 10.17 -7.91
C HIS A 163 16.62 10.52 -9.33
N ILE A 164 15.75 10.39 -10.34
CA ILE A 164 16.08 10.71 -11.75
C ILE A 164 16.39 12.21 -11.96
N PHE A 165 15.82 13.08 -11.13
CA PHE A 165 16.07 14.53 -11.20
C PHE A 165 17.31 14.95 -10.40
N LEU A 166 17.56 14.29 -9.26
CA LEU A 166 18.72 14.58 -8.40
C LEU A 166 20.02 14.01 -8.95
N GLU A 167 19.97 12.78 -9.48
CA GLU A 167 21.13 12.06 -10.02
C GLU A 167 20.92 11.79 -11.53
N PRO A 168 20.90 12.82 -12.39
CA PRO A 168 20.51 12.66 -13.79
C PRO A 168 21.59 12.02 -14.68
N TYR A 169 22.81 11.84 -14.16
CA TYR A 169 23.95 11.27 -14.90
C TYR A 169 23.57 9.92 -15.54
N PRO A 170 23.96 9.65 -16.81
CA PRO A 170 24.85 10.42 -17.69
C PRO A 170 24.18 11.58 -18.46
N TRP A 171 22.92 11.90 -18.16
CA TRP A 171 22.17 12.96 -18.84
C TRP A 171 22.03 14.22 -17.96
N GLN A 172 21.43 15.26 -18.55
CA GLN A 172 20.95 16.48 -17.85
C GLN A 172 19.63 16.20 -17.12
N ALA A 173 19.29 16.94 -16.07
CA ALA A 173 17.99 16.80 -15.39
C ALA A 173 16.81 16.87 -16.38
N PRO A 174 15.77 16.01 -16.25
CA PRO A 174 14.67 16.00 -17.21
C PRO A 174 13.93 17.35 -17.28
N SER A 175 13.75 17.86 -18.50
CA SER A 175 12.99 19.10 -18.77
C SER A 175 11.55 18.83 -19.23
N SER A 176 11.17 17.57 -19.45
CA SER A 176 9.82 17.16 -19.83
C SER A 176 9.37 15.94 -19.05
N ALA A 177 8.05 15.81 -18.86
CA ALA A 177 7.45 14.70 -18.12
C ALA A 177 7.76 13.34 -18.77
N MET A 178 7.74 13.28 -20.11
CA MET A 178 8.04 12.06 -20.85
C MET A 178 9.50 11.64 -20.71
N ALA A 179 10.44 12.60 -20.73
CA ALA A 179 11.85 12.30 -20.51
C ALA A 179 12.09 11.76 -19.09
N GLY A 180 11.47 12.37 -18.08
CA GLY A 180 11.52 11.89 -16.70
C GLY A 180 10.94 10.48 -16.57
N PHE A 181 9.77 10.25 -17.16
CA PHE A 181 9.09 8.96 -17.13
C PHE A 181 9.89 7.83 -17.80
N LEU A 182 10.38 8.04 -19.02
CA LEU A 182 11.17 7.02 -19.74
C LEU A 182 12.50 6.72 -19.04
N ARG A 183 13.11 7.71 -18.40
CA ARG A 183 14.33 7.50 -17.61
C ARG A 183 14.05 6.77 -16.31
N ALA A 184 12.93 7.03 -15.64
CA ALA A 184 12.49 6.24 -14.50
C ALA A 184 12.26 4.77 -14.88
N LEU A 185 11.61 4.49 -16.02
CA LEU A 185 11.49 3.12 -16.52
C LEU A 185 12.86 2.50 -16.84
N SER A 186 13.75 3.25 -17.47
CA SER A 186 15.11 2.78 -17.75
C SER A 186 15.88 2.45 -16.46
N PHE A 187 15.76 3.28 -15.43
CA PHE A 187 16.33 3.03 -14.11
C PHE A 187 15.75 1.74 -13.50
N LEU A 188 14.43 1.63 -13.38
CA LEU A 188 13.75 0.44 -12.83
C LEU A 188 14.08 -0.85 -13.60
N SER A 189 14.37 -0.75 -14.90
CA SER A 189 14.74 -1.91 -15.73
C SER A 189 16.14 -2.45 -15.44
N ARG A 190 17.05 -1.59 -14.95
CA ARG A 190 18.47 -1.87 -14.71
C ARG A 190 18.82 -2.02 -13.24
N TRP A 191 18.06 -1.38 -12.35
CA TRP A 191 18.31 -1.39 -10.91
C TRP A 191 18.20 -2.81 -10.34
N ASP A 192 19.32 -3.32 -9.81
CA ASP A 192 19.36 -4.58 -9.08
C ASP A 192 19.20 -4.35 -7.58
N TRP A 193 17.94 -4.17 -7.17
CA TRP A 193 17.54 -3.97 -5.77
C TRP A 193 17.93 -5.11 -4.82
N ARG A 194 18.48 -6.23 -5.33
CA ARG A 194 18.99 -7.34 -4.52
C ARG A 194 20.32 -6.98 -3.88
N VAL A 195 21.14 -6.17 -4.54
CA VAL A 195 22.50 -5.82 -4.12
C VAL A 195 22.67 -4.33 -3.90
N GLU A 196 21.89 -3.48 -4.58
CA GLU A 196 22.03 -2.02 -4.51
C GLU A 196 20.81 -1.38 -3.84
N PRO A 197 21.00 -0.57 -2.79
CA PRO A 197 19.93 0.23 -2.21
C PRO A 197 19.59 1.43 -3.12
N LEU A 198 18.35 1.92 -3.07
CA LEU A 198 18.02 3.22 -3.63
C LEU A 198 18.34 4.30 -2.59
N ILE A 199 19.31 5.16 -2.87
CA ILE A 199 19.67 6.29 -2.00
C ILE A 199 19.20 7.58 -2.68
N VAL A 200 18.34 8.35 -1.99
CA VAL A 200 17.81 9.62 -2.49
C VAL A 200 18.27 10.75 -1.56
N ASP A 201 19.37 11.38 -1.93
CA ASP A 201 19.99 12.44 -1.12
C ASP A 201 19.43 13.83 -1.48
N SER A 202 18.24 14.14 -0.99
CA SER A 202 17.54 15.38 -1.26
C SER A 202 18.19 16.63 -0.64
N SER A 203 18.99 16.49 0.41
CA SER A 203 19.66 17.61 1.08
C SER A 203 21.18 17.66 0.85
N GLU A 204 21.73 16.81 -0.03
CA GLU A 204 23.17 16.71 -0.29
C GLU A 204 24.01 16.54 1.00
N SER A 205 23.43 15.87 1.99
CA SER A 205 23.99 15.76 3.34
C SER A 205 24.55 14.38 3.65
N LEU A 206 24.33 13.38 2.78
CA LEU A 206 24.83 12.03 3.00
C LEU A 206 26.28 11.92 2.55
N SER A 207 27.18 11.76 3.52
CA SER A 207 28.60 11.56 3.25
C SER A 207 28.88 10.18 2.64
N ALA A 208 30.10 9.99 2.10
CA ALA A 208 30.53 8.67 1.63
C ALA A 208 30.50 7.59 2.74
N VAL A 209 30.73 8.00 4.00
CA VAL A 209 30.65 7.09 5.15
C VAL A 209 29.21 6.64 5.39
N ASP A 210 28.26 7.57 5.29
CA ASP A 210 26.83 7.26 5.46
C ASP A 210 26.32 6.34 4.34
N ARG A 211 26.74 6.60 3.10
CA ARG A 211 26.41 5.76 1.93
C ARG A 211 26.95 4.33 2.10
N ASN A 212 28.22 4.18 2.49
CA ASN A 212 28.79 2.87 2.80
C ASN A 212 28.08 2.15 3.96
N ALA A 213 27.64 2.91 4.98
CA ALA A 213 26.88 2.34 6.10
C ALA A 213 25.49 1.85 5.66
N ILE A 214 24.84 2.55 4.74
CA ILE A 214 23.56 2.14 4.12
C ILE A 214 23.75 0.83 3.32
N GLU A 215 24.79 0.75 2.49
CA GLU A 215 25.11 -0.45 1.73
C GLU A 215 25.42 -1.65 2.65
N THR A 216 26.24 -1.44 3.67
CA THR A 216 26.57 -2.47 4.68
C THR A 216 25.30 -2.95 5.40
N ARG A 217 24.34 -2.06 5.67
CA ARG A 217 23.05 -2.41 6.28
C ARG A 217 22.20 -3.26 5.35
N LEU A 218 22.17 -2.96 4.06
CA LEU A 218 21.52 -3.81 3.06
C LEU A 218 22.15 -5.20 3.06
N GLU A 219 23.47 -5.30 3.01
CA GLU A 219 24.17 -6.58 3.04
C GLU A 219 23.85 -7.40 4.30
N ALA A 220 23.78 -6.74 5.46
CA ALA A 220 23.38 -7.38 6.71
C ALA A 220 21.95 -7.94 6.62
N TRP A 221 21.01 -7.18 6.06
CA TRP A 221 19.64 -7.67 5.79
C TRP A 221 19.62 -8.84 4.83
N ARG A 222 20.43 -8.82 3.76
CA ARG A 222 20.55 -9.93 2.80
C ARG A 222 21.15 -11.18 3.42
N LYS A 223 22.04 -11.06 4.41
CA LYS A 223 22.58 -12.19 5.17
C LYS A 223 21.53 -12.80 6.11
N ILE A 224 20.72 -11.96 6.76
CA ILE A 224 19.67 -12.40 7.70
C ILE A 224 18.47 -13.00 6.94
N ASP A 225 18.10 -12.42 5.80
CA ASP A 225 16.99 -12.84 4.97
C ASP A 225 17.42 -12.97 3.48
N PRO A 226 18.13 -14.05 3.12
CA PRO A 226 18.60 -14.28 1.74
C PRO A 226 17.45 -14.43 0.74
N ASN A 227 16.29 -14.89 1.23
CA ASN A 227 15.10 -15.09 0.41
C ASN A 227 14.34 -13.78 0.16
N MET A 228 14.64 -12.71 0.91
CA MET A 228 13.99 -11.40 0.81
C MET A 228 12.49 -11.50 1.03
N ASN A 229 12.10 -12.24 2.07
CA ASN A 229 10.71 -12.36 2.49
C ASN A 229 10.25 -11.15 3.30
N ARG A 230 11.17 -10.49 4.02
CA ARG A 230 10.91 -9.37 4.94
C ARG A 230 11.35 -8.02 4.43
N THR A 231 12.44 -7.95 3.67
CA THR A 231 12.93 -6.67 3.15
C THR A 231 13.25 -6.85 1.68
N THR A 232 12.29 -6.61 0.80
CA THR A 232 12.52 -6.74 -0.66
C THR A 232 13.27 -5.52 -1.17
N LEU A 233 12.68 -4.34 -1.03
CA LEU A 233 13.26 -3.08 -1.47
C LEU A 233 13.88 -2.35 -0.28
N PHE A 234 14.95 -1.62 -0.54
CA PHE A 234 15.67 -0.83 0.46
C PHE A 234 15.86 0.58 -0.08
N VAL A 235 15.24 1.56 0.58
CA VAL A 235 15.17 2.95 0.12
C VAL A 235 15.56 3.88 1.24
N ALA A 236 16.74 4.49 1.12
CA ALA A 236 17.25 5.46 2.07
C ALA A 236 17.10 6.88 1.52
N THR A 237 16.87 7.83 2.42
CA THR A 237 16.80 9.26 2.13
C THR A 237 17.71 10.03 3.07
N SER A 238 17.92 11.32 2.81
CA SER A 238 18.70 12.17 3.72
C SER A 238 18.14 12.24 5.15
N HIS A 239 16.84 11.98 5.33
CA HIS A 239 16.14 12.02 6.61
C HIS A 239 15.82 10.64 7.20
N ASP A 240 16.09 9.57 6.46
CA ASP A 240 15.91 8.20 6.92
C ASP A 240 16.94 7.26 6.26
N THR A 241 17.90 6.80 7.05
CA THR A 241 18.91 5.83 6.61
C THR A 241 18.53 4.38 6.95
N SER A 242 17.36 4.14 7.57
CA SER A 242 16.91 2.79 7.94
C SER A 242 16.62 1.92 6.73
N GLY A 243 16.14 2.52 5.64
CA GLY A 243 15.85 1.87 4.37
C GLY A 243 14.47 1.24 4.24
N THR A 244 13.69 1.25 5.33
CA THR A 244 12.43 0.48 5.43
C THR A 244 11.18 1.35 5.49
N THR A 245 11.29 2.65 5.81
CA THR A 245 10.14 3.55 6.01
C THR A 245 9.22 3.64 4.79
N PHE A 246 9.79 3.60 3.58
CA PHE A 246 9.05 3.71 2.32
C PHE A 246 8.85 2.36 1.62
N THR A 247 9.14 1.25 2.30
CA THR A 247 9.00 -0.12 1.77
C THR A 247 8.26 -1.06 2.75
N PHE A 248 7.65 -0.49 3.78
CA PHE A 248 6.80 -1.19 4.75
C PHE A 248 5.46 -0.49 4.84
N ASN A 249 4.38 -1.21 4.60
CA ASN A 249 3.02 -0.72 4.71
C ASN A 249 2.41 -1.23 6.02
N ASN A 250 2.13 -0.32 6.97
CA ASN A 250 1.55 -0.64 8.29
C ASN A 250 2.29 -1.76 9.05
N GLY A 251 3.61 -1.77 8.98
CA GLY A 251 4.47 -2.76 9.64
C GLY A 251 4.73 -4.03 8.84
N ASP A 252 4.05 -4.23 7.71
CA ASP A 252 4.26 -5.36 6.81
C ASP A 252 5.15 -4.98 5.62
N PRO A 253 6.10 -5.85 5.22
CA PRO A 253 6.93 -5.66 4.04
C PRO A 253 6.13 -5.48 2.75
N SER A 254 6.40 -4.41 2.00
CA SER A 254 5.75 -4.18 0.70
C SER A 254 6.68 -3.42 -0.27
N PRO A 255 6.97 -3.96 -1.48
CA PRO A 255 6.35 -5.11 -2.12
C PRO A 255 6.99 -6.46 -1.71
N SER A 256 6.32 -7.55 -2.08
CA SER A 256 6.94 -8.89 -2.08
C SER A 256 7.98 -9.03 -3.20
N LYS A 257 8.88 -10.00 -3.06
CA LYS A 257 9.89 -10.32 -4.07
C LYS A 257 9.30 -10.53 -5.47
N VAL A 258 8.19 -11.25 -5.58
CA VAL A 258 7.52 -11.54 -6.85
C VAL A 258 7.03 -10.25 -7.51
N VAL A 259 6.42 -9.37 -6.72
CA VAL A 259 5.90 -8.08 -7.19
C VAL A 259 7.06 -7.16 -7.62
N ALA A 260 8.15 -7.11 -6.86
CA ALA A 260 9.35 -6.34 -7.24
C ALA A 260 9.99 -6.87 -8.53
N THR A 261 10.13 -8.20 -8.69
CA THR A 261 10.60 -8.82 -9.93
C THR A 261 9.68 -8.49 -11.11
N ARG A 262 8.37 -8.47 -10.88
CA ARG A 262 7.40 -8.09 -11.90
C ARG A 262 7.54 -6.63 -12.34
N MET A 263 7.71 -5.70 -11.38
CA MET A 263 8.00 -4.29 -11.68
C MET A 263 9.23 -4.17 -12.59
N THR A 264 10.34 -4.81 -12.24
CA THR A 264 11.57 -4.81 -13.06
C THR A 264 11.33 -5.42 -14.45
N THR A 265 10.57 -6.52 -14.55
CA THR A 265 10.30 -7.20 -15.82
C THR A 265 9.42 -6.36 -16.75
N LEU A 266 8.39 -5.72 -16.20
CA LEU A 266 7.53 -4.79 -16.93
C LEU A 266 8.31 -3.56 -17.40
N ALA A 267 9.19 -3.00 -16.56
CA ALA A 267 10.06 -1.89 -16.93
C ALA A 267 11.01 -2.30 -18.08
N ARG A 268 11.59 -3.50 -18.04
CA ARG A 268 12.42 -4.04 -19.14
C ARG A 268 11.62 -4.21 -20.44
N SER A 269 10.40 -4.75 -20.35
CA SER A 269 9.51 -4.89 -21.51
C SER A 269 9.16 -3.53 -22.12
N ALA A 270 8.80 -2.55 -21.30
CA ALA A 270 8.54 -1.19 -21.74
C ALA A 270 9.77 -0.55 -22.41
N CYS A 271 10.96 -0.68 -21.82
CA CYS A 271 12.19 -0.17 -22.43
C CYS A 271 12.53 -0.87 -23.74
N LYS A 272 12.27 -2.18 -23.87
CA LYS A 272 12.45 -2.91 -25.13
C LYS A 272 11.49 -2.38 -26.19
N LEU A 273 10.22 -2.24 -25.85
CA LEU A 273 9.18 -1.76 -26.75
C LEU A 273 9.48 -0.34 -27.27
N VAL A 274 10.00 0.56 -26.40
CA VAL A 274 10.46 1.90 -26.80
C VAL A 274 11.65 1.84 -27.76
N LYS A 275 12.60 0.93 -27.53
CA LYS A 275 13.77 0.76 -28.42
C LYS A 275 13.39 0.20 -29.79
N ASP A 276 12.49 -0.77 -29.82
CA ASP A 276 12.10 -1.47 -31.05
C ASP A 276 11.18 -0.59 -31.92
N ALA A 277 10.23 0.13 -31.32
CA ALA A 277 9.26 0.96 -32.05
C ALA A 277 9.75 2.40 -32.34
N GLY A 278 10.69 2.93 -31.53
CA GLY A 278 11.22 4.27 -31.72
C GLY A 278 10.14 5.36 -31.74
N LEU A 279 10.09 6.15 -32.82
CA LEU A 279 9.12 7.25 -32.99
C LEU A 279 7.72 6.78 -33.38
N GLU A 280 7.57 5.55 -33.88
CA GLU A 280 6.26 4.98 -34.27
C GLU A 280 5.53 4.33 -33.09
N LEU A 281 6.08 4.48 -31.89
CA LEU A 281 5.52 3.95 -30.66
C LEU A 281 4.11 4.49 -30.37
N ASP A 282 3.11 3.60 -30.32
CA ASP A 282 1.87 3.90 -29.62
C ASP A 282 2.12 3.95 -28.11
N LEU A 283 2.19 5.16 -27.56
CA LEU A 283 2.41 5.43 -26.14
C LEU A 283 1.38 4.75 -25.23
N ARG A 284 0.16 4.47 -25.72
CA ARG A 284 -0.88 3.80 -24.92
C ARG A 284 -0.48 2.37 -24.57
N SER A 285 0.29 1.71 -25.44
CA SER A 285 0.81 0.36 -25.20
C SER A 285 1.65 0.28 -23.91
N LEU A 286 2.35 1.35 -23.52
CA LEU A 286 3.14 1.39 -22.28
C LEU A 286 2.28 1.34 -21.02
N PHE A 287 1.00 1.72 -21.12
CA PHE A 287 0.02 1.75 -20.03
C PHE A 287 -1.01 0.62 -20.16
N GLN A 288 -0.83 -0.33 -21.07
CA GLN A 288 -1.75 -1.45 -21.20
C GLN A 288 -1.25 -2.67 -20.41
N PRO A 289 -1.99 -3.15 -19.38
CA PRO A 289 -1.58 -4.33 -18.63
C PRO A 289 -1.72 -5.60 -19.46
N SER A 290 -0.77 -6.52 -19.32
CA SER A 290 -0.96 -7.91 -19.74
C SER A 290 -1.71 -8.67 -18.65
N LEU A 291 -2.96 -9.04 -18.91
CA LEU A 291 -3.77 -9.86 -18.00
C LEU A 291 -3.53 -11.37 -18.16
N ARG A 292 -2.51 -11.76 -18.93
CA ARG A 292 -2.26 -13.18 -19.29
C ARG A 292 -1.57 -13.97 -18.17
N GLU A 293 -0.84 -13.28 -17.31
CA GLU A 293 0.00 -13.89 -16.27
C GLU A 293 -0.75 -14.15 -14.95
N TYR A 294 -2.03 -13.78 -14.88
CA TYR A 294 -2.85 -13.95 -13.69
C TYR A 294 -3.67 -15.23 -13.77
N ASP A 295 -3.72 -15.97 -12.67
CA ASP A 295 -4.51 -17.20 -12.57
C ASP A 295 -6.02 -16.91 -12.45
N VAL A 296 -6.37 -15.78 -11.82
CA VAL A 296 -7.75 -15.39 -11.54
C VAL A 296 -7.95 -13.92 -11.84
N LEU A 297 -9.05 -13.58 -12.50
CA LEU A 297 -9.50 -12.22 -12.74
C LEU A 297 -10.91 -12.04 -12.17
N ILE A 298 -11.06 -11.08 -11.27
CA ILE A 298 -12.32 -10.71 -10.62
C ILE A 298 -12.79 -9.40 -11.24
N TYR A 299 -13.87 -9.46 -12.02
CA TYR A 299 -14.51 -8.32 -12.64
C TYR A 299 -15.56 -7.73 -11.71
N LEU A 300 -15.52 -6.41 -11.54
CA LEU A 300 -16.35 -5.66 -10.62
C LEU A 300 -17.36 -4.81 -11.38
N ASP A 301 -18.58 -4.70 -10.85
CA ASP A 301 -19.62 -3.85 -11.46
C ASP A 301 -19.31 -2.37 -11.24
N THR A 302 -18.83 -1.73 -12.31
CA THR A 302 -18.50 -0.29 -12.32
C THR A 302 -19.67 0.63 -12.00
N LYS A 303 -20.91 0.26 -12.33
CA LYS A 303 -22.08 1.10 -12.08
C LYS A 303 -22.40 1.11 -10.58
N LEU A 304 -22.37 -0.06 -9.95
CA LEU A 304 -22.57 -0.19 -8.51
C LEU A 304 -21.46 0.51 -7.73
N VAL A 305 -20.19 0.30 -8.10
CA VAL A 305 -19.06 0.99 -7.46
C VAL A 305 -19.21 2.51 -7.55
N LYS A 306 -19.54 3.04 -8.74
CA LYS A 306 -19.77 4.49 -8.91
C LYS A 306 -20.98 5.00 -8.14
N GLY A 307 -22.03 4.20 -8.01
CA GLY A 307 -23.19 4.51 -7.17
C GLY A 307 -22.80 4.64 -5.70
N ILE A 308 -22.06 3.66 -5.18
CA ILE A 308 -21.56 3.64 -3.79
C ILE A 308 -20.67 4.87 -3.51
N VAL A 309 -19.72 5.17 -4.40
CA VAL A 309 -18.82 6.33 -4.23
C VAL A 309 -19.57 7.65 -4.26
N ARG A 310 -20.71 7.72 -4.97
CA ARG A 310 -21.58 8.91 -5.00
C ARG A 310 -22.54 8.99 -3.82
N GLY A 311 -22.59 7.98 -2.95
CA GLY A 311 -23.60 7.89 -1.90
C GLY A 311 -25.01 7.72 -2.46
N ASP A 312 -25.15 7.04 -3.60
CA ASP A 312 -26.44 6.79 -4.22
C ASP A 312 -27.12 5.62 -3.49
N ASP A 313 -28.03 5.92 -2.56
CA ASP A 313 -28.84 4.93 -1.81
C ASP A 313 -29.87 4.20 -2.70
N GLY A 314 -29.61 4.07 -4.01
CA GLY A 314 -30.53 3.50 -5.00
C GLY A 314 -31.71 4.41 -5.36
N THR A 315 -31.75 5.65 -4.85
CA THR A 315 -32.76 6.65 -5.21
C THR A 315 -32.32 7.43 -6.45
N LYS A 316 -33.16 7.44 -7.49
CA LYS A 316 -32.83 8.11 -8.76
C LYS A 316 -32.46 9.57 -8.54
N SER A 317 -31.21 9.90 -8.83
CA SER A 317 -30.74 11.27 -9.03
C SER A 317 -31.70 12.04 -9.94
N SER A 318 -32.32 13.10 -9.40
CA SER A 318 -33.02 14.09 -10.22
C SER A 318 -32.05 14.69 -11.24
N GLN A 319 -32.49 14.88 -12.48
CA GLN A 319 -31.70 15.55 -13.53
C GLN A 319 -31.46 17.04 -13.21
N PHE A 320 -32.21 17.61 -12.27
CA PHE A 320 -32.16 18.99 -11.87
C PHE A 320 -31.58 19.12 -10.45
N LYS A 321 -30.43 19.78 -10.31
CA LYS A 321 -29.71 20.01 -9.04
C LYS A 321 -30.57 20.67 -7.95
N ASN A 322 -31.55 21.47 -8.33
CA ASN A 322 -32.48 22.17 -7.42
C ASN A 322 -33.66 21.30 -6.95
N LEU A 323 -33.84 20.11 -7.51
CA LEU A 323 -34.86 19.13 -7.14
C LEU A 323 -34.24 17.86 -6.52
N ASP A 324 -32.92 17.84 -6.35
CA ASP A 324 -32.24 16.72 -5.72
C ASP A 324 -32.42 16.83 -4.19
N ALA A 325 -33.20 15.93 -3.60
CA ALA A 325 -33.44 15.90 -2.15
C ALA A 325 -32.14 15.71 -1.34
N ARG A 326 -31.04 15.32 -2.00
CA ARG A 326 -29.70 15.18 -1.40
C ARG A 326 -28.99 16.52 -1.16
N THR A 327 -29.43 17.63 -1.77
CA THR A 327 -28.81 18.96 -1.53
C THR A 327 -29.02 19.44 -0.08
N SER A 328 -29.95 18.83 0.65
CA SER A 328 -30.21 19.12 2.07
C SER A 328 -29.72 18.02 3.02
N GLN A 329 -29.05 16.98 2.51
CA GLN A 329 -28.50 15.91 3.35
C GLN A 329 -27.10 16.31 3.82
N THR A 330 -26.80 15.98 5.08
CA THR A 330 -25.47 16.11 5.67
C THR A 330 -24.46 15.43 4.74
N PRO A 331 -23.34 16.09 4.39
CA PRO A 331 -22.32 15.47 3.57
C PRO A 331 -21.89 14.15 4.20
N LEU A 332 -21.95 13.07 3.41
CA LEU A 332 -21.55 11.75 3.87
C LEU A 332 -20.07 11.77 4.29
N PRO A 333 -19.68 10.95 5.28
CA PRO A 333 -18.27 10.80 5.66
C PRO A 333 -17.43 10.46 4.43
N LEU A 334 -16.13 10.75 4.49
CA LEU A 334 -15.19 10.32 3.45
C LEU A 334 -15.17 8.79 3.37
N ALA A 335 -16.03 8.23 2.52
CA ALA A 335 -16.15 6.81 2.35
C ALA A 335 -14.84 6.28 1.74
N HIS A 336 -14.25 5.27 2.38
CA HIS A 336 -13.18 4.52 1.74
C HIS A 336 -13.73 3.94 0.44
N HIS A 337 -12.92 3.99 -0.61
CA HIS A 337 -13.31 3.43 -1.89
C HIS A 337 -13.67 1.94 -1.71
N PRO A 338 -14.86 1.48 -2.14
CA PRO A 338 -15.36 0.15 -1.79
C PRO A 338 -14.43 -0.95 -2.28
N ILE A 339 -13.79 -0.78 -3.44
CA ILE A 339 -12.81 -1.74 -3.98
C ILE A 339 -11.59 -1.83 -3.06
N THR A 340 -11.13 -0.71 -2.49
CA THR A 340 -9.96 -0.69 -1.60
C THR A 340 -10.28 -1.37 -0.27
N ALA A 341 -11.49 -1.14 0.27
CA ALA A 341 -11.97 -1.83 1.45
C ALA A 341 -12.10 -3.35 1.21
N PHE A 342 -12.71 -3.74 0.10
CA PHE A 342 -12.84 -5.14 -0.30
C PHE A 342 -11.48 -5.81 -0.50
N LEU A 343 -10.56 -5.15 -1.20
CA LEU A 343 -9.20 -5.65 -1.40
C LEU A 343 -8.43 -5.81 -0.08
N LYS A 344 -8.64 -4.90 0.88
CA LYS A 344 -8.04 -5.00 2.22
C LYS A 344 -8.54 -6.25 2.94
N GLU A 345 -9.83 -6.52 2.91
CA GLU A 345 -10.42 -7.72 3.51
C GLU A 345 -9.92 -9.00 2.82
N LEU A 346 -9.86 -9.01 1.48
CA LEU A 346 -9.30 -10.13 0.72
C LEU A 346 -7.85 -10.42 1.08
N ASN A 347 -7.01 -9.38 1.22
CA ASN A 347 -5.64 -9.55 1.65
C ASN A 347 -5.55 -10.08 3.10
N GLN A 348 -6.42 -9.66 4.00
CA GLN A 348 -6.42 -10.17 5.38
C GLN A 348 -6.81 -11.65 5.45
N LEU A 349 -7.80 -12.08 4.67
CA LEU A 349 -8.30 -13.46 4.69
C LEU A 349 -7.43 -14.43 3.87
N TYR A 350 -6.88 -13.98 2.74
CA TYR A 350 -6.26 -14.86 1.74
C TYR A 350 -4.81 -14.50 1.38
N ALA A 351 -4.10 -13.67 2.15
CA ALA A 351 -2.68 -13.34 1.91
C ALA A 351 -1.74 -14.55 1.79
N GLY A 352 -2.10 -15.69 2.40
CA GLY A 352 -1.35 -16.94 2.24
C GLY A 352 -1.46 -17.51 0.82
N PRO A 353 -2.66 -17.99 0.42
CA PRO A 353 -2.87 -18.68 -0.85
C PRO A 353 -2.90 -17.78 -2.08
N LEU A 354 -3.30 -16.52 -1.96
CA LEU A 354 -3.49 -15.61 -3.09
C LEU A 354 -2.74 -14.31 -2.86
N VAL A 355 -2.14 -13.81 -3.95
CA VAL A 355 -1.63 -12.43 -4.02
C VAL A 355 -2.54 -11.66 -4.95
N PHE A 356 -3.22 -10.64 -4.42
CA PHE A 356 -4.12 -9.79 -5.18
C PHE A 356 -3.44 -8.53 -5.68
N PHE A 357 -3.69 -8.19 -6.93
CA PHE A 357 -3.14 -7.06 -7.66
C PHE A 357 -4.29 -6.15 -8.10
N HIS A 358 -4.19 -4.88 -7.72
CA HIS A 358 -5.13 -3.85 -8.11
C HIS A 358 -4.38 -2.56 -8.46
N GLY A 359 -4.92 -1.86 -9.44
CA GLY A 359 -4.34 -0.64 -9.99
C GLY A 359 -4.87 0.62 -9.34
N ALA A 360 -5.43 1.49 -10.19
CA ALA A 360 -6.10 2.71 -9.75
C ALA A 360 -7.46 2.37 -9.10
N PRO A 361 -8.04 3.26 -8.27
CA PRO A 361 -9.39 3.09 -7.74
C PRO A 361 -10.46 2.83 -8.80
N ASP A 362 -10.32 3.42 -9.99
CA ASP A 362 -11.24 3.23 -11.12
C ASP A 362 -11.05 1.90 -11.88
N ASP A 363 -10.04 1.10 -11.52
CA ASP A 363 -9.80 -0.21 -12.11
C ASP A 363 -10.84 -1.22 -11.62
N HIS A 364 -11.60 -1.74 -12.58
CA HIS A 364 -12.73 -2.65 -12.35
C HIS A 364 -12.31 -4.12 -12.33
N ILE A 365 -11.02 -4.42 -12.38
CA ILE A 365 -10.50 -5.79 -12.38
C ILE A 365 -9.51 -5.95 -11.22
N ILE A 366 -9.84 -6.81 -10.26
CA ILE A 366 -8.86 -7.33 -9.30
C ILE A 366 -8.27 -8.59 -9.92
N ALA A 367 -6.94 -8.64 -10.06
CA ALA A 367 -6.25 -9.80 -10.60
C ALA A 367 -5.54 -10.54 -9.48
N ALA A 368 -5.46 -11.87 -9.52
CA ALA A 368 -4.82 -12.65 -8.47
C ALA A 368 -3.95 -13.79 -9.02
N ILE A 369 -2.92 -14.15 -8.25
CA ILE A 369 -2.00 -15.25 -8.53
C ILE A 369 -1.97 -16.19 -7.33
N TRP A 370 -2.06 -17.49 -7.59
CA TRP A 370 -1.90 -18.51 -6.56
C TRP A 370 -0.45 -18.59 -6.10
N ASN A 371 -0.24 -18.59 -4.79
CA ASN A 371 1.08 -18.78 -4.23
C ASN A 371 1.57 -20.21 -4.53
N PRO A 372 2.64 -20.39 -5.33
CA PRO A 372 3.13 -21.71 -5.73
C PRO A 372 3.73 -22.51 -4.57
N GLN A 373 4.01 -21.86 -3.44
CA GLN A 373 4.50 -22.52 -2.23
C GLN A 373 3.41 -23.31 -1.49
N ILE A 374 2.12 -23.04 -1.77
CA ILE A 374 1.03 -23.81 -1.17
C ILE A 374 0.73 -25.04 -2.04
N GLN A 375 1.62 -26.02 -1.92
CA GLN A 375 1.50 -27.34 -2.52
C GLN A 375 0.76 -28.32 -1.62
N ARG A 376 0.44 -29.50 -2.19
CA ARG A 376 -0.08 -30.66 -1.47
C ARG A 376 0.78 -30.95 -0.25
N ARG A 377 0.13 -31.15 0.89
CA ARG A 377 0.79 -31.35 2.18
C ARG A 377 -0.04 -32.24 3.07
N SER A 378 0.57 -32.82 4.10
CA SER A 378 -0.17 -33.54 5.12
C SER A 378 -1.10 -32.60 5.88
N PHE A 379 -2.26 -33.13 6.27
CA PHE A 379 -3.22 -32.38 7.06
C PHE A 379 -2.61 -31.93 8.40
N ARG A 380 -2.85 -30.67 8.76
CA ARG A 380 -2.52 -30.10 10.08
C ARG A 380 -3.67 -29.19 10.52
N VAL A 381 -3.87 -29.08 11.82
CA VAL A 381 -4.95 -28.23 12.38
C VAL A 381 -4.72 -26.75 12.09
N ASN A 382 -3.46 -26.31 11.98
CA ASN A 382 -3.08 -24.91 11.80
C ASN A 382 -2.85 -24.53 10.32
N LEU A 383 -3.62 -25.12 9.41
CA LEU A 383 -3.54 -24.76 8.00
C LEU A 383 -4.13 -23.34 7.76
N PRO A 384 -3.46 -22.51 6.92
CA PRO A 384 -3.77 -21.07 6.83
C PRO A 384 -4.98 -20.73 5.96
N CYS A 385 -5.58 -21.70 5.26
CA CYS A 385 -6.68 -21.47 4.34
C CYS A 385 -7.49 -22.75 4.12
N SER A 386 -8.48 -22.71 3.21
CA SER A 386 -9.33 -23.85 2.90
C SER A 386 -8.57 -24.93 2.11
N PHE A 387 -8.59 -26.17 2.62
CA PHE A 387 -8.02 -27.35 1.97
C PHE A 387 -9.09 -28.44 1.77
N LYS A 388 -8.92 -29.28 0.75
CA LYS A 388 -9.73 -30.48 0.47
C LYS A 388 -8.82 -31.73 0.42
N PRO A 389 -9.32 -32.91 0.80
CA PRO A 389 -8.56 -34.15 0.69
C PRO A 389 -8.26 -34.47 -0.77
N VAL A 390 -7.06 -34.97 -1.06
CA VAL A 390 -6.70 -35.44 -2.40
C VAL A 390 -7.35 -36.80 -2.62
N ALA A 391 -8.22 -36.92 -3.62
CA ALA A 391 -8.82 -38.20 -3.98
C ALA A 391 -7.76 -39.11 -4.62
N THR A 392 -7.21 -40.06 -3.86
CA THR A 392 -6.44 -41.18 -4.41
C THR A 392 -7.40 -42.12 -5.14
N LYS A 393 -7.25 -42.24 -6.47
CA LYS A 393 -7.89 -43.36 -7.19
C LYS A 393 -7.29 -44.63 -6.59
N LYS A 394 -8.10 -45.42 -5.87
CA LYS A 394 -7.71 -46.77 -5.40
C LYS A 394 -7.31 -47.63 -6.59
N GLY A 395 -6.03 -47.58 -6.96
CA GLY A 395 -5.38 -48.58 -7.78
C GLY A 395 -5.16 -49.80 -6.90
N ILE A 396 -5.75 -50.92 -7.30
CA ILE A 396 -5.52 -52.22 -6.69
C ILE A 396 -4.01 -52.54 -6.86
N ASN A 397 -3.33 -52.79 -5.74
CA ASN A 397 -1.94 -53.23 -5.59
C ASN A 397 -0.83 -52.16 -5.63
N SER A 398 -0.57 -51.54 -4.47
CA SER A 398 0.80 -51.16 -4.07
C SER A 398 0.82 -50.96 -2.55
N ASP A 399 1.52 -51.84 -1.83
CA ASP A 399 1.68 -51.89 -0.36
C ASP A 399 2.49 -50.71 0.25
N ASP A 400 2.72 -49.62 -0.50
CA ASP A 400 3.41 -48.41 -0.03
C ASP A 400 2.46 -47.23 0.26
N SER A 401 1.14 -47.46 0.33
CA SER A 401 0.09 -46.42 0.31
C SER A 401 -0.32 -45.82 1.67
N GLU A 402 0.43 -46.02 2.76
CA GLU A 402 0.03 -45.48 4.07
C GLU A 402 0.25 -43.95 4.18
N ASN A 403 1.16 -43.37 3.40
CA ASN A 403 1.49 -41.94 3.49
C ASN A 403 0.71 -41.00 2.54
N GLU A 404 -0.05 -41.53 1.58
CA GLU A 404 -0.77 -40.71 0.59
C GLU A 404 -2.23 -40.39 1.00
N ASN A 405 -2.80 -41.10 1.96
CA ASN A 405 -4.21 -40.93 2.36
C ASN A 405 -4.47 -39.67 3.21
N ASP A 406 -3.42 -39.03 3.74
CA ASP A 406 -3.51 -37.82 4.58
C ASP A 406 -3.13 -36.52 3.85
N LEU A 407 -2.95 -36.58 2.52
CA LEU A 407 -2.61 -35.42 1.71
C LEU A 407 -3.84 -34.55 1.45
N VAL A 408 -3.67 -33.26 1.71
CA VAL A 408 -4.66 -32.22 1.42
C VAL A 408 -4.10 -31.23 0.39
N GLU A 409 -4.99 -30.72 -0.46
CA GLU A 409 -4.68 -29.69 -1.44
C GLU A 409 -5.58 -28.46 -1.24
N VAL A 410 -5.11 -27.28 -1.68
CA VAL A 410 -5.89 -26.04 -1.52
C VAL A 410 -7.21 -26.17 -2.25
N ASN A 411 -8.31 -25.88 -1.55
CA ASN A 411 -9.63 -25.89 -2.14
C ASN A 411 -9.87 -24.59 -2.92
N ARG A 412 -9.28 -24.50 -4.11
CA ARG A 412 -9.35 -23.31 -4.97
C ARG A 412 -10.78 -22.92 -5.30
N GLU A 413 -11.65 -23.89 -5.56
CA GLU A 413 -13.07 -23.67 -5.87
C GLU A 413 -13.82 -23.04 -4.69
N ALA A 414 -13.62 -23.56 -3.47
CA ALA A 414 -14.24 -22.99 -2.28
C ALA A 414 -13.76 -21.57 -1.99
N ILE A 415 -12.46 -21.32 -2.10
CA ILE A 415 -11.89 -19.97 -1.91
C ILE A 415 -12.51 -18.98 -2.90
N LEU A 416 -12.65 -19.35 -4.18
CA LEU A 416 -13.27 -18.47 -5.17
C LEU A 416 -14.77 -18.26 -4.93
N ALA A 417 -15.48 -19.28 -4.45
CA ALA A 417 -16.89 -19.16 -4.05
C ALA A 417 -17.07 -18.25 -2.83
N GLU A 418 -16.16 -18.33 -1.85
CA GLU A 418 -16.13 -17.42 -0.70
C GLU A 418 -15.84 -15.98 -1.14
N ILE A 419 -14.88 -15.76 -2.04
CA ILE A 419 -14.58 -14.44 -2.61
C ILE A 419 -15.81 -13.86 -3.33
N ALA A 420 -16.50 -14.67 -4.14
CA ALA A 420 -17.74 -14.25 -4.80
C ALA A 420 -18.82 -13.86 -3.78
N ARG A 421 -18.96 -14.66 -2.71
CA ARG A 421 -19.93 -14.39 -1.64
C ARG A 421 -19.59 -13.13 -0.84
N LEU A 422 -18.31 -12.89 -0.53
CA LEU A 422 -17.85 -11.69 0.18
C LEU A 422 -18.07 -10.43 -0.66
N GLY A 423 -17.80 -10.51 -1.97
CA GLY A 423 -18.02 -9.40 -2.88
C GLY A 423 -19.49 -9.11 -3.18
N GLY A 424 -20.38 -10.10 -3.03
CA GLY A 424 -21.80 -9.95 -3.28
C GLY A 424 -22.09 -9.36 -4.66
N ASP A 425 -22.99 -8.38 -4.71
CA ASP A 425 -23.41 -7.73 -5.96
C ASP A 425 -22.29 -6.90 -6.62
N VAL A 426 -21.21 -6.58 -5.90
CA VAL A 426 -20.07 -5.83 -6.46
C VAL A 426 -19.27 -6.68 -7.44
N VAL A 427 -19.27 -8.01 -7.29
CA VAL A 427 -18.54 -8.93 -8.16
C VAL A 427 -19.45 -9.38 -9.31
N GLU A 428 -19.15 -8.92 -10.52
CA GLU A 428 -19.90 -9.29 -11.73
C GLU A 428 -19.52 -10.69 -12.22
N LYS A 429 -18.22 -11.00 -12.24
CA LYS A 429 -17.70 -12.25 -12.78
C LYS A 429 -16.34 -12.59 -12.20
N ILE A 430 -16.10 -13.88 -11.95
CA ILE A 430 -14.75 -14.42 -11.69
C ILE A 430 -14.33 -15.31 -12.85
N GLU A 431 -13.23 -14.97 -13.51
CA GLU A 431 -12.62 -15.74 -14.59
C GLU A 431 -11.37 -16.46 -14.10
N ILE A 432 -11.36 -17.79 -14.25
CA ILE A 432 -10.21 -18.63 -13.92
C ILE A 432 -9.44 -18.90 -15.20
N ARG A 433 -8.17 -18.50 -15.24
CA ARG A 433 -7.27 -18.81 -16.33
C ARG A 433 -6.33 -19.91 -15.89
N SER A 434 -6.61 -21.13 -16.32
CA SER A 434 -5.64 -22.21 -16.23
C SER A 434 -4.43 -21.84 -17.09
N VAL A 435 -3.27 -21.62 -16.47
CA VAL A 435 -2.00 -21.66 -17.19
C VAL A 435 -1.92 -23.04 -17.85
N ALA A 436 -2.06 -23.09 -19.18
CA ALA A 436 -1.57 -24.22 -19.94
C ALA A 436 -0.07 -24.28 -19.63
N LYS A 437 0.33 -25.33 -18.89
CA LYS A 437 1.73 -25.59 -18.53
C LYS A 437 2.62 -25.64 -19.75
#